data_AF-A0A2P6S639-F1
#
_entry.id   AF-A0A2P6S639-F1
#
_cell.length_a   1.000
_cell.length_b   1.000
_cell.length_c   1.000
_cell.angle_alpha   90.00
_cell.angle_beta   90.00
_cell.angle_gamma   90.00
#
_symmetry.space_group_name_H-M   'P 1'
#
loop_
_entity.id
_entity.type
_entity.pdbx_description
1 polymer ?
#
loop_
_entity_poly.entity_id
_entity_poly.type
_entity_poly.pdbx_seq_one_letter_code
_entity_poly.pdbx_strand_id
1 'polypeptide(L)'
;MFKYDSVHGQWKHGELKVKDESTLLLGDKPVKVFDSREESEGNLKGILGYMDDDLVSTDFVDNHRSSIFDAKAGIALNDNFVKLVAWYDNEWGYSSRVIDLICHMATVT
;
A
#
# COMPACT_ATOMS: atom_id res chain seq x y z
N MET A 1 -19.38 -0.11 1.44
CA MET A 1 -18.23 -0.43 0.57
C MET A 1 -17.98 0.76 -0.35
N PHE A 2 -17.22 1.76 0.12
CA PHE A 2 -16.74 2.82 -0.74
C PHE A 2 -15.54 2.28 -1.50
N LYS A 3 -15.76 1.80 -2.72
CA LYS A 3 -14.66 1.51 -3.65
C LYS A 3 -14.12 2.85 -4.12
N TYR A 4 -12.98 3.27 -3.58
CA TYR A 4 -12.21 4.35 -4.18
C TYR A 4 -11.40 3.77 -5.35
N ASP A 5 -12.07 3.55 -6.48
CA ASP A 5 -11.43 3.16 -7.74
C ASP A 5 -10.75 4.40 -8.35
N SER A 6 -9.56 4.78 -7.88
CA SER A 6 -8.73 5.78 -8.55
C SER A 6 -7.95 5.16 -9.71
N VAL A 7 -8.67 4.74 -10.75
CA VAL A 7 -8.07 4.56 -12.08
C VAL A 7 -8.24 5.87 -12.86
N HIS A 8 -7.25 6.74 -12.78
CA HIS A 8 -7.18 7.94 -13.63
C HIS A 8 -6.71 7.56 -15.05
N GLY A 9 -7.59 6.89 -15.79
CA GLY A 9 -7.39 6.55 -17.20
C GLY A 9 -6.45 5.37 -17.48
N GLN A 10 -6.37 4.96 -18.74
CA GLN A 10 -5.35 4.02 -19.18
C GLN A 10 -3.98 4.69 -19.12
N TRP A 11 -2.98 3.99 -18.55
CA TRP A 11 -1.60 4.42 -18.56
C TRP A 11 -1.13 4.63 -20.02
N LYS A 12 -0.87 5.89 -20.40
CA LYS A 12 -0.52 6.27 -21.79
C LYS A 12 1.00 6.30 -22.05
N HIS A 13 1.83 6.03 -21.03
CA HIS A 13 3.28 6.27 -21.05
C HIS A 13 4.10 4.98 -20.93
N GLY A 14 4.03 4.12 -21.94
CA GLY A 14 5.04 3.08 -22.18
C GLY A 14 4.94 1.83 -21.32
N GLU A 15 5.41 0.73 -21.90
CA GLU A 15 5.41 -0.63 -21.38
C GLU A 15 5.92 -0.74 -19.94
N LEU A 16 5.20 -1.51 -19.12
CA LEU A 16 5.75 -2.10 -17.90
C LEU A 16 6.81 -3.13 -18.33
N LYS A 17 8.08 -2.93 -17.96
CA LYS A 17 9.15 -3.90 -18.22
C LYS A 17 9.71 -4.45 -16.92
N VAL A 18 9.86 -5.76 -16.84
CA VAL A 18 10.63 -6.38 -15.77
C VAL A 18 12.11 -6.13 -16.07
N LYS A 19 12.82 -5.46 -15.17
CA LYS A 19 14.27 -5.25 -15.28
C LYS A 19 15.04 -6.37 -14.59
N ASP A 20 14.60 -6.72 -13.38
CA ASP A 20 15.13 -7.78 -12.54
C ASP A 20 14.06 -8.28 -11.56
N GLU A 21 14.38 -9.27 -10.74
CA GLU A 21 13.46 -9.94 -9.80
C GLU A 21 12.75 -8.98 -8.84
N SER A 22 13.33 -7.80 -8.58
CA SER A 22 12.83 -6.83 -7.60
C SER A 22 12.56 -5.46 -8.21
N THR A 23 12.62 -5.30 -9.53
CA THR A 23 12.53 -3.97 -10.17
C THR A 23 11.70 -4.01 -11.44
N LEU A 24 10.64 -3.21 -11.46
CA LEU A 24 9.84 -2.89 -12.63
C LEU A 24 10.27 -1.53 -13.18
N LEU A 25 10.21 -1.38 -14.50
CA LEU A 25 10.38 -0.11 -15.19
C LEU A 25 9.01 0.40 -15.64
N LEU A 26 8.62 1.56 -15.12
CA LEU A 26 7.49 2.35 -15.61
C LEU A 26 8.05 3.39 -16.58
N GLY A 27 8.11 3.06 -17.87
CA GLY A 27 8.91 3.82 -18.84
C GLY A 27 10.40 3.72 -18.50
N ASP A 28 11.07 4.84 -18.26
CA ASP A 28 12.49 4.87 -17.85
C ASP A 28 12.67 4.92 -16.31
N LYS A 29 11.58 4.93 -15.53
CA LYS A 29 11.64 5.05 -14.07
C LYS A 29 11.68 3.67 -13.40
N PRO A 30 12.74 3.34 -12.66
CA PRO A 30 12.78 2.12 -11.86
C PRO A 30 11.89 2.23 -10.63
N VAL A 31 11.01 1.26 -10.47
CA VAL A 31 10.19 1.03 -9.28
C VAL A 31 10.59 -0.32 -8.70
N LYS A 32 11.10 -0.29 -7.45
CA LYS A 32 11.36 -1.53 -6.75
C LYS A 32 10.05 -2.17 -6.29
N VAL A 33 9.94 -3.47 -6.55
CA VAL A 33 8.91 -4.36 -6.03
C VAL A 33 9.52 -5.04 -4.81
N PHE A 34 8.87 -4.86 -3.66
CA PHE A 34 9.30 -5.44 -2.41
C PHE A 34 8.23 -6.39 -1.89
N ASP A 35 8.65 -7.38 -1.10
CA ASP A 35 7.70 -8.18 -0.35
C ASP A 35 7.05 -7.28 0.71
N SER A 36 5.74 -7.09 0.56
CA SER A 36 4.92 -6.31 1.49
C SER A 36 5.04 -6.77 2.94
N ARG A 37 5.30 -8.06 3.20
CA ARG A 37 5.49 -8.56 4.56
C ARG A 37 6.80 -8.05 5.16
N GLU A 38 7.91 -8.19 4.43
CA GLU A 38 9.24 -7.76 4.87
C GLU A 38 9.27 -6.26 5.18
N GLU A 39 8.71 -5.42 4.31
CA GLU A 39 8.67 -3.97 4.54
C GLU A 39 7.72 -3.59 5.69
N SER A 40 6.60 -4.30 5.86
CA SER A 40 5.68 -4.08 6.99
C SER A 40 6.29 -4.43 8.35
N GLU A 41 7.25 -5.35 8.38
CA GLU A 41 7.98 -5.76 9.59
C GLU A 41 9.32 -5.00 9.76
N GLY A 42 9.81 -4.38 8.68
CA GLY A 42 11.05 -3.63 8.59
C GLY A 42 10.85 -2.11 8.58
N ASN A 43 11.17 -1.45 7.46
CA ASN A 43 11.24 0.01 7.37
C ASN A 43 9.92 0.72 7.62
N LEU A 44 8.79 0.06 7.30
CA LEU A 44 7.45 0.61 7.45
C LEU A 44 6.72 0.02 8.66
N LYS A 45 7.44 -0.55 9.62
CA LYS A 45 6.87 -1.11 10.83
C LYS A 45 6.02 -0.09 11.60
N GLY A 46 4.78 -0.48 11.88
CA GLY A 46 3.79 0.39 12.54
C GLY A 46 3.04 1.34 11.59
N ILE A 47 3.48 1.45 10.34
CA ILE A 47 2.85 2.28 9.30
C ILE A 47 2.14 1.41 8.26
N LEU A 48 2.85 0.43 7.69
CA LEU A 48 2.31 -0.57 6.77
C LEU A 48 2.03 -1.87 7.54
N GLY A 49 0.89 -2.48 7.27
CA GLY A 49 0.56 -3.83 7.71
C GLY A 49 0.50 -4.80 6.54
N TYR A 50 0.67 -6.07 6.86
CA TYR A 50 0.44 -7.20 5.97
C TYR A 50 -0.52 -8.17 6.67
N MET A 51 -1.46 -8.74 5.92
CA MET A 51 -2.29 -9.84 6.41
C MET A 51 -2.55 -10.87 5.32
N ASP A 52 -2.66 -12.12 5.78
CA ASP A 52 -3.06 -13.31 5.02
C ASP A 52 -4.18 -14.10 5.73
N ASP A 53 -4.83 -13.50 6.72
CA ASP A 53 -6.00 -14.05 7.42
C ASP A 53 -7.32 -13.69 6.71
N ASP A 54 -8.39 -14.46 6.94
CA ASP A 54 -9.71 -14.19 6.37
C ASP A 54 -10.48 -13.17 7.25
N LEU A 55 -10.16 -11.88 7.08
CA LEU A 55 -10.71 -10.78 7.88
C LEU A 55 -11.76 -9.95 7.13
N VAL A 56 -12.53 -9.17 7.88
CA VAL A 56 -13.51 -8.20 7.36
C VAL A 56 -13.21 -6.79 7.86
N SER A 57 -13.89 -5.79 7.31
CA SER A 57 -13.60 -4.37 7.61
C SER A 57 -13.63 -4.02 9.10
N THR A 58 -14.49 -4.67 9.89
CA THR A 58 -14.65 -4.37 11.32
C THR A 58 -13.44 -4.83 12.15
N ASP A 59 -12.67 -5.80 11.66
CA ASP A 59 -11.44 -6.26 12.34
C ASP A 59 -10.32 -5.21 12.31
N PHE A 60 -10.48 -4.17 11.49
CA PHE A 60 -9.51 -3.09 11.34
C PHE A 60 -9.92 -1.78 12.02
N VAL A 61 -11.05 -1.75 12.73
CA VAL A 61 -11.47 -0.56 13.50
C VAL A 61 -10.41 -0.27 14.57
N ASP A 62 -10.11 1.01 14.76
CA ASP A 62 -9.07 1.52 15.68
C ASP A 62 -7.64 1.06 15.34
N ASN A 63 -7.42 0.56 14.11
CA ASN A 63 -6.07 0.22 13.68
C ASN A 63 -5.27 1.48 13.32
N HIS A 64 -4.11 1.65 13.96
CA HIS A 64 -3.27 2.84 13.80
C HIS A 64 -2.41 2.83 12.53
N ARG A 65 -2.35 1.72 11.80
CA ARG A 65 -1.58 1.62 10.55
C ARG A 65 -2.26 2.42 9.43
N SER A 66 -1.47 3.01 8.55
CA SER A 66 -1.97 3.80 7.41
C SER A 66 -2.60 2.93 6.33
N SER A 67 -2.10 1.71 6.19
CA SER A 67 -2.50 0.78 5.16
C SER A 67 -2.13 -0.63 5.60
N ILE A 68 -3.00 -1.59 5.32
CA ILE A 68 -2.81 -3.01 5.65
C ILE A 68 -3.08 -3.77 4.36
N PHE A 69 -2.02 -4.30 3.74
CA PHE A 69 -2.12 -5.05 2.50
C PHE A 69 -2.79 -6.41 2.74
N ASP A 70 -3.81 -6.72 1.94
CA ASP A 70 -4.55 -7.97 1.98
C ASP A 70 -4.07 -8.90 0.87
N ALA A 71 -3.26 -9.89 1.25
CA ALA A 71 -2.63 -10.81 0.32
C ALA A 71 -3.62 -11.75 -0.39
N LYS A 72 -4.80 -11.97 0.20
CA LYS A 72 -5.82 -12.89 -0.32
C LYS A 72 -6.89 -12.19 -1.16
N ALA A 73 -7.10 -10.89 -0.96
CA ALA A 73 -8.10 -10.11 -1.69
C ALA A 73 -7.60 -9.54 -3.03
N GLY A 74 -6.29 -9.58 -3.29
CA GLY A 74 -5.70 -9.19 -4.58
C GLY A 74 -6.05 -10.17 -5.70
N ILE A 75 -6.13 -9.68 -6.94
CA ILE A 75 -6.34 -10.51 -8.14
C ILE A 75 -5.51 -10.01 -9.33
N ALA A 76 -4.69 -10.90 -9.89
CA ALA A 76 -4.06 -10.69 -11.20
C ALA A 76 -5.07 -11.06 -12.30
N LEU A 77 -5.35 -10.11 -13.19
CA LEU A 77 -6.28 -10.32 -14.31
C LEU A 77 -5.52 -10.71 -15.59
N ASN A 78 -4.26 -10.29 -15.72
CA ASN A 78 -3.28 -10.73 -16.72
C ASN A 78 -1.87 -10.37 -16.24
N ASP A 79 -0.85 -10.75 -17.02
CA ASP A 79 0.57 -10.54 -16.71
C ASP A 79 0.96 -9.07 -16.42
N ASN A 80 0.16 -8.11 -16.91
CA ASN A 80 0.42 -6.68 -16.81
C ASN A 80 -0.60 -5.93 -15.95
N PHE A 81 -1.63 -6.60 -15.43
CA PHE A 81 -2.73 -5.93 -14.74
C PHE A 81 -3.15 -6.69 -13.49
N VAL A 82 -2.85 -6.09 -12.34
CA VAL A 82 -3.12 -6.63 -11.01
C VAL A 82 -3.97 -5.63 -10.23
N LYS A 83 -5.00 -6.13 -9.55
CA LYS A 83 -5.76 -5.39 -8.56
C LYS A 83 -5.25 -5.79 -7.18
N LEU A 84 -4.85 -4.80 -6.40
CA LEU A 84 -4.43 -4.96 -5.01
C LEU A 84 -5.52 -4.40 -4.10
N VAL A 85 -5.67 -4.99 -2.92
CA VAL A 85 -6.61 -4.53 -1.90
C VAL A 85 -5.81 -4.24 -0.64
N ALA A 86 -6.11 -3.11 -0.01
CA ALA A 86 -5.56 -2.75 1.28
C ALA A 86 -6.65 -2.11 2.14
N TRP A 87 -6.62 -2.44 3.42
CA TRP A 87 -7.52 -1.92 4.45
C TRP A 87 -6.86 -0.75 5.19
N TYR A 88 -7.68 0.15 5.70
CA TYR A 88 -7.27 1.15 6.67
C TYR A 88 -8.50 1.66 7.41
N ASP A 89 -8.31 2.03 8.67
CA ASP A 89 -9.30 2.84 9.38
C ASP A 89 -9.14 4.29 8.92
N ASN A 90 -10.17 4.84 8.28
CA ASN A 90 -10.14 6.18 7.71
C ASN A 90 -10.16 7.29 8.78
N GLU A 91 -10.54 6.99 10.01
CA GLU A 91 -10.53 7.92 11.13
C GLU A 91 -9.24 7.74 11.94
N TRP A 92 -8.98 6.52 12.40
CA TRP A 92 -7.90 6.23 13.35
C TRP A 92 -6.52 6.20 12.69
N GLY A 93 -6.39 5.52 11.55
CA GLY A 93 -5.15 5.43 10.80
C GLY A 93 -4.70 6.79 10.28
N TYR A 94 -5.64 7.59 9.77
CA TYR A 94 -5.36 8.95 9.32
C TYR A 94 -4.96 9.88 10.47
N SER A 95 -5.72 9.87 11.57
CA SER A 95 -5.42 10.69 12.75
C SER A 95 -4.03 10.37 13.33
N SER A 96 -3.63 9.09 13.33
CA SER A 96 -2.30 8.67 13.75
C SER A 96 -1.20 9.30 12.88
N ARG A 97 -1.39 9.38 11.55
CA ARG A 97 -0.43 10.04 10.65
C ARG A 97 -0.32 11.54 10.84
N VAL A 98 -1.43 12.19 11.19
CA VAL A 98 -1.42 13.62 11.53
C VAL A 98 -0.59 13.86 12.79
N ILE A 99 -0.72 13.01 13.82
CA ILE A 99 0.08 13.09 15.04
C ILE A 99 1.56 12.88 14.72
N ASP A 100 1.90 11.84 13.94
CA ASP A 100 3.28 11.56 13.54
C ASP A 100 3.92 12.76 12.84
N LEU A 101 3.17 13.43 11.96
CA LEU A 101 3.61 14.65 11.26
C LEU A 101 3.86 15.80 12.24
N ILE A 102 2.96 16.03 13.20
CA ILE A 102 3.12 17.08 14.22
C ILE A 102 4.38 16.81 15.07
N CYS A 103 4.58 15.57 15.51
CA CYS A 103 5.78 15.17 16.24
C CYS A 103 7.04 15.41 15.40
N HIS A 104 7.02 15.02 14.13
CA HIS A 104 8.14 15.29 13.22
C HIS A 104 8.44 16.79 13.12
N MET A 105 7.43 17.63 12.86
CA MET A 105 7.58 19.09 12.76
C MET A 105 8.21 19.70 14.03
N ALA A 106 7.84 19.18 15.22
CA ALA A 106 8.42 19.63 16.47
C ALA A 106 9.91 19.27 16.63
N THR A 107 10.38 18.19 15.99
CA THR A 107 11.79 17.78 16.06
C THR A 107 12.71 18.51 15.09
N VAL A 108 12.17 19.07 14.01
CA VAL A 108 12.94 19.81 12.99
C VAL A 108 12.93 21.33 13.20
N THR A 109 12.36 21.80 14.32
CA THR A 109 12.40 23.20 14.77
C THR A 109 13.49 23.39 15.82
#